data_AF-A0A7K4NEA6-F1
#
_entry.id   AF-A0A7K4NEA6-F1
#
_cell.length_a   1.000
_cell.length_b   1.000
_cell.length_c   1.000
_cell.angle_alpha   90.00
_cell.angle_beta   90.00
_cell.angle_gamma   90.00
#
_symmetry.space_group_name_H-M   'P 1'
#
loop_
_entity.id
_entity.type
_entity.pdbx_description
1 polymer ?
#
loop_
_entity_poly.entity_id
_entity_poly.type
_entity_poly.pdbx_seq_one_letter_code
_entity_poly.pdbx_strand_id
1 'polypeptide(L)' 'LEQVKQDAIEFGMPWSEVTDAGHTQIAPGTTTCISIGPAPEEKIDNITGDLKLL' A
#
# COMPACT_ATOMS: atom_id res chain seq x y z
N LEU A 1 -0.98 -6.53 -1.24
CA LEU A 1 -1.54 -5.17 -1.28
C LEU A 1 -2.90 -5.13 -0.62
N GLU A 2 -3.80 -6.08 -0.91
CA GLU A 2 -5.13 -6.13 -0.30
C GLU A 2 -5.13 -6.15 1.24
N GLN A 3 -4.30 -6.96 1.89
CA GLN A 3 -4.24 -6.98 3.37
C GLN A 3 -3.81 -5.61 3.94
N VAL A 4 -2.70 -5.06 3.44
CA VAL A 4 -2.18 -3.73 3.83
C VAL A 4 -3.24 -2.63 3.64
N LYS A 5 -4.06 -2.73 2.59
CA LYS A 5 -5.18 -1.82 2.34
C LYS A 5 -6.29 -1.97 3.38
N GLN A 6 -6.69 -3.20 3.69
CA GLN A 6 -7.71 -3.48 4.70
C GLN A 6 -7.27 -2.94 6.06
N ASP A 7 -6.04 -3.22 6.47
CA ASP A 7 -5.49 -2.71 7.71
C ASP A 7 -5.49 -1.17 7.71
N ALA A 8 -5.05 -0.53 6.61
CA ALA A 8 -5.08 0.93 6.51
C ALA A 8 -6.51 1.52 6.63
N ILE A 9 -7.53 0.85 6.08
CA ILE A 9 -8.93 1.24 6.22
C ILE A 9 -9.39 1.10 7.68
N GLU A 10 -9.08 -0.03 8.32
CA GLU A 10 -9.46 -0.30 9.72
C GLU A 10 -8.82 0.68 10.71
N PHE A 11 -7.55 1.01 10.49
CA PHE A 11 -6.82 1.99 11.31
C PHE A 11 -7.13 3.45 10.96
N GLY A 12 -7.96 3.71 9.93
CA GLY A 12 -8.31 5.06 9.48
C GLY A 12 -7.10 5.85 8.96
N MET A 13 -6.15 5.15 8.34
CA MET A 13 -4.91 5.71 7.84
C MET A 13 -5.09 6.27 6.42
N PRO A 14 -4.43 7.38 6.06
CA PRO A 14 -4.37 7.80 4.66
C PRO A 14 -3.63 6.76 3.82
N TRP A 15 -4.15 6.43 2.64
CA TRP A 15 -3.53 5.48 1.72
C TRP A 15 -3.86 5.80 0.25
N SER A 16 -3.03 5.30 -0.67
CA SER A 16 -3.32 5.32 -2.10
C SER A 16 -2.74 4.10 -2.79
N GLU A 17 -3.51 3.50 -3.68
CA GLU A 17 -3.05 2.46 -4.61
C GLU A 17 -2.52 3.09 -5.89
N VAL A 18 -1.51 2.47 -6.50
CA VAL A 18 -1.00 2.82 -7.82
C VAL A 18 -1.25 1.63 -8.74
N THR A 19 -1.91 1.91 -9.86
CA THR A 19 -2.19 0.94 -10.91
C THR A 19 -1.24 1.15 -12.07
N ASP A 20 -0.75 0.06 -12.66
CA ASP A 20 0.09 0.14 -13.86
C ASP A 20 -0.64 0.89 -14.99
N ALA A 21 0.04 1.86 -15.58
CA ALA A 21 -0.49 2.68 -16.66
C ALA A 21 -0.58 1.93 -18.01
N GLY A 22 -0.26 0.63 -18.05
CA GLY A 22 -0.20 -0.18 -19.28
C GLY A 22 1.08 0.04 -20.09
N HIS A 23 2.14 0.57 -19.45
CA HIS A 23 3.45 0.79 -20.08
C HIS A 23 4.48 -0.27 -19.67
N THR A 24 4.09 -1.23 -18.83
CA THR A 24 4.94 -2.37 -18.46
C THR A 24 4.40 -3.67 -19.06
N GLN A 25 5.14 -4.77 -18.88
CA GLN A 25 4.72 -6.10 -19.34
C GLN A 25 3.61 -6.72 -18.48
N ILE A 26 3.13 -5.99 -17.46
CA ILE A 26 2.02 -6.40 -16.61
C ILE A 26 0.71 -6.04 -17.33
N ALA A 27 -0.33 -6.87 -17.14
CA ALA A 27 -1.65 -6.59 -17.71
C ALA A 27 -2.15 -5.19 -17.24
N PRO A 28 -2.65 -4.35 -18.15
CA PRO A 28 -3.21 -3.04 -17.80
C PRO A 28 -4.27 -3.16 -16.71
N GLY A 29 -4.28 -2.23 -15.76
CA GLY A 29 -5.23 -2.27 -14.64
C GLY A 29 -4.77 -3.08 -13.43
N THR A 30 -3.55 -3.65 -13.44
CA THR A 30 -2.99 -4.34 -12.27
C THR A 30 -2.47 -3.32 -11.24
N THR A 31 -2.90 -3.42 -9.98
CA THR A 31 -2.33 -2.64 -8.87
C THR A 31 -0.90 -3.09 -8.59
N THR A 32 0.07 -2.18 -8.71
CA THR A 32 1.51 -2.48 -8.60
C THR A 32 2.09 -2.12 -7.24
N CYS A 33 1.56 -1.08 -6.58
CA CYS A 33 1.97 -0.73 -5.23
C CYS A 33 0.88 0.01 -4.45
N ILE A 34 1.11 0.13 -3.13
CA ILE A 34 0.30 0.89 -2.20
C ILE A 34 1.21 1.81 -1.38
N SER A 35 0.70 2.97 -1.02
CA SER A 35 1.33 3.94 -0.12
C SER A 35 0.46 4.13 1.11
N ILE A 36 1.10 4.25 2.29
CA ILE A 36 0.45 4.48 3.58
C ILE A 36 1.02 5.76 4.19
N GLY A 37 0.15 6.65 4.67
CA GLY A 37 0.51 7.89 5.33
C GLY A 37 0.22 9.17 4.53
N PRO A 38 0.62 10.35 5.06
CA PRO A 38 1.49 10.52 6.22
C PRO A 38 0.81 10.18 7.56
N ALA A 39 1.58 9.62 8.48
CA ALA A 39 1.17 9.29 9.85
C ALA A 39 2.42 9.06 10.73
N PRO A 40 2.28 9.02 12.07
CA PRO A 40 3.37 8.61 12.95
C PRO A 40 3.90 7.23 12.58
N GLU A 41 5.22 7.05 12.63
CA GLU A 41 5.93 5.78 12.39
C GLU A 41 5.31 4.62 13.19
N GLU A 42 5.04 4.89 14.48
CA GLU A 42 4.19 4.14 15.43
C GLU A 42 3.05 3.34 14.76
N LYS A 43 2.28 4.06 13.94
CA LYS A 43 1.06 3.57 13.30
C LYS A 43 1.31 2.92 11.95
N ILE A 44 2.32 3.37 11.22
CA ILE A 44 2.70 2.80 9.92
C ILE A 44 3.28 1.40 10.15
N ASP A 45 4.12 1.23 11.17
CA ASP A 45 4.75 -0.04 11.48
C ASP A 45 3.76 -1.13 11.91
N ASN A 46 2.65 -0.77 12.54
CA ASN A 46 1.57 -1.73 12.84
C ASN A 46 0.96 -2.37 11.59
N ILE A 47 1.13 -1.74 10.41
CA ILE A 47 0.61 -2.21 9.13
C ILE A 47 1.72 -2.83 8.26
N THR A 48 2.91 -2.21 8.24
CA THR A 48 3.98 -2.56 7.30
C THR A 48 5.24 -3.11 7.94
N GLY A 49 5.35 -3.15 9.27
CA GLY A 49 6.59 -3.47 9.99
C GLY A 49 7.14 -4.88 9.73
N ASP A 50 6.26 -5.83 9.40
CA ASP A 50 6.64 -7.21 9.06
C ASP A 50 7.04 -7.38 7.58
N LEU A 51 6.87 -6.34 6.76
CA LEU A 51 7.24 -6.38 5.34
C LEU A 51 8.75 -6.20 5.18
N LYS A 52 9.33 -6.96 4.25
CA LYS A 52 10.74 -6.77 3.89
C LYS A 52 10.91 -5.47 3.13
N LEU A 53 12.02 -4.78 3.41
CA LEU A 53 12.49 -3.68 2.57
C LEU A 53 12.84 -4.23 1.17
N LEU A 54 12.55 -3.42 0.15
CA LEU A 54 12.74 -3.76 -1.26
C LEU A 54 14.21 -3.86 -1.66
#